data_AF-A0A0B6YXZ5-F1
#
_entry.id   AF-A0A0B6YXZ5-F1
#
_cell.length_a   1.000
_cell.length_b   1.000
_cell.length_c   1.000
_cell.angle_alpha   90.00
_cell.angle_beta   90.00
_cell.angle_gamma   90.00
#
_symmetry.space_group_name_H-M   'P 1'
#
loop_
_entity.id
_entity.type
_entity.pdbx_description
1 polymer ?
#
loop_
_entity_poly.entity_id
_entity_poly.type
_entity_poly.pdbx_seq_one_letter_code
_entity_poly.pdbx_strand_id
1 'polypeptide(L)' 'HHQAVSDQDICLSLVFEFIDQDLNTYLERCPPPGLGPDRIRDLMIQMVNGIDFLHSNRIVHRDLKPQ' A
#
# COMPACT_ATOMS: atom_id res chain seq x y z
N HIS A 1 30.37 26.74 28.84
CA HIS A 1 29.97 25.33 28.69
C HIS A 1 28.60 25.18 29.34
N HIS A 2 27.46 24.96 28.69
CA HIS A 2 27.16 24.29 27.42
C HIS A 2 25.93 24.94 26.77
N GLN A 3 25.98 25.11 25.45
CA GLN A 3 24.85 25.58 24.65
C GLN A 3 23.93 24.38 24.42
N ALA A 4 22.68 24.46 24.90
CA ALA A 4 21.66 23.45 24.65
C ALA A 4 21.33 23.45 23.15
N VAL A 5 21.50 22.31 22.52
CA VAL A 5 21.14 22.07 21.12
C VAL A 5 19.62 22.08 21.02
N SER A 6 19.10 22.95 20.16
CA SER A 6 17.70 22.97 19.75
C SER A 6 17.42 21.71 18.92
N ASP A 7 16.69 20.74 19.47
CA ASP A 7 16.06 19.69 18.66
C ASP A 7 15.01 20.35 17.76
N GLN A 8 15.37 20.57 16.49
CA GLN A 8 14.39 20.86 15.45
C GLN A 8 13.88 19.52 14.94
N ASP A 9 12.71 19.09 15.41
CA ASP A 9 12.03 17.92 14.89
C ASP A 9 11.74 18.10 13.40
N ILE A 10 12.30 17.24 12.57
CA ILE A 10 12.02 17.21 11.13
C ILE A 10 10.67 16.52 10.92
N CYS A 11 9.64 17.29 10.58
CA CYS A 11 8.35 16.76 10.15
C CYS A 11 8.36 16.52 8.63
N LEU A 12 8.15 15.26 8.21
CA LEU A 12 8.06 14.87 6.81
C LEU A 12 6.60 14.68 6.41
N SER A 13 6.14 15.45 5.42
CA SER A 13 4.82 15.30 4.81
C SER A 13 4.96 14.72 3.40
N LEU A 14 4.22 13.64 3.13
CA LEU A 14 4.14 13.01 1.81
C LEU A 14 2.70 13.09 1.32
N VAL A 15 2.49 13.61 0.11
CA VAL A 15 1.18 13.71 -0.52
C VAL A 15 1.11 12.66 -1.63
N PHE A 16 0.10 11.80 -1.55
CA PHE A 16 -0.18 10.73 -2.53
C PHE A 16 -1.56 10.94 -3.15
N GLU A 17 -1.90 10.12 -4.14
CA GLU A 17 -3.26 10.05 -4.65
C GLU A 17 -4.24 9.58 -3.57
N PHE A 18 -5.47 10.09 -3.62
CA PHE A 18 -6.53 9.65 -2.74
C PHE A 18 -7.31 8.51 -3.42
N ILE A 19 -7.43 7.38 -2.72
CA ILE A 19 -8.21 6.23 -3.15
C ILE A 19 -9.33 6.00 -2.13
N ASP A 20 -10.59 6.01 -2.59
CA ASP A 20 -11.78 5.95 -1.74
C ASP A 20 -11.95 4.64 -0.95
N GLN A 21 -11.27 3.57 -1.37
CA GLN A 21 -11.49 2.21 -0.85
C GLN A 21 -10.20 1.37 -0.87
N ASP A 22 -9.94 0.67 0.23
CA ASP A 22 -8.90 -0.37 0.32
C ASP A 22 -9.43 -1.76 -0.10
N LEU A 23 -8.51 -2.70 -0.34
CA LEU A 23 -8.86 -4.05 -0.78
C LEU A 23 -9.69 -4.81 0.26
N ASN A 24 -9.39 -4.68 1.55
CA ASN A 24 -10.14 -5.35 2.60
C ASN A 24 -11.62 -4.92 2.60
N THR A 25 -11.86 -3.62 2.58
CA THR A 25 -13.19 -3.02 2.49
C THR A 25 -13.91 -3.43 1.20
N TYR A 26 -13.18 -3.59 0.08
CA TYR A 26 -13.75 -4.11 -1.17
C TYR A 26 -14.19 -5.57 -1.05
N LEU A 27 -13.38 -6.42 -0.42
CA LEU A 27 -13.68 -7.84 -0.20
C LEU A 27 -14.86 -8.04 0.77
N GLU A 28 -14.92 -7.28 1.86
CA GLU A 28 -16.01 -7.35 2.85
C GLU A 28 -17.38 -6.98 2.28
N ARG A 29 -17.42 -6.07 1.31
CA ARG A 29 -18.66 -5.64 0.64
C ARG A 29 -19.12 -6.62 -0.44
N CYS A 30 -18.34 -7.65 -0.76
CA CYS A 30 -18.68 -8.60 -1.80
C CYS A 30 -19.77 -9.56 -1.31
N PRO A 31 -20.95 -9.61 -1.94
CA PRO A 31 -22.02 -10.51 -1.52
C PRO A 31 -21.64 -11.97 -1.82
N PRO A 32 -22.26 -12.96 -1.13
CA PRO A 32 -22.04 -14.38 -1.42
C PRO A 32 -22.30 -14.71 -2.91
N PRO A 33 -21.47 -15.56 -3.56
CA PRO A 33 -20.40 -16.40 -2.98
C PRO A 33 -19.03 -15.71 -2.86
N GLY A 34 -18.93 -14.40 -3.07
CA GLY A 34 -17.69 -13.63 -3.12
C GLY A 34 -17.26 -13.28 -4.54
N LEU A 35 -15.99 -12.93 -4.72
CA LEU A 35 -15.46 -12.54 -6.02
C LEU A 35 -15.41 -13.71 -7.01
N GLY A 36 -15.80 -13.45 -8.26
CA GLY A 36 -15.63 -14.40 -9.34
C GLY A 36 -14.14 -14.66 -9.67
N PRO A 37 -13.80 -15.84 -10.22
CA PRO A 37 -12.43 -16.25 -10.48
C PRO A 37 -11.68 -15.30 -11.42
N ASP A 38 -12.35 -14.70 -12.39
CA ASP A 38 -11.74 -13.73 -13.30
C ASP A 38 -11.33 -12.45 -12.59
N ARG A 39 -12.18 -11.94 -11.68
CA ARG A 39 -11.85 -10.76 -10.89
C ARG A 39 -10.69 -11.02 -9.93
N ILE A 40 -10.64 -12.21 -9.33
CA ILE A 40 -9.51 -12.63 -8.49
C ILE A 40 -8.23 -12.65 -9.33
N ARG A 41 -8.27 -13.23 -10.53
CA ARG A 41 -7.11 -13.26 -11.44
C ARG A 41 -6.63 -11.85 -11.78
N ASP A 42 -7.55 -10.95 -12.14
CA ASP A 42 -7.21 -9.59 -12.54
C ASP A 42 -6.58 -8.79 -11.40
N LEU A 43 -7.08 -8.95 -10.16
CA LEU A 43 -6.49 -8.31 -8.97
C LEU A 43 -5.09 -8.85 -8.68
N MET A 44 -4.91 -10.17 -8.77
CA MET A 44 -3.60 -10.80 -8.53
C MET A 44 -2.56 -10.36 -9.57
N ILE A 45 -2.94 -10.26 -10.84
CA ILE A 45 -2.04 -9.77 -11.89
C ILE A 45 -1.59 -8.34 -11.59
N GLN A 46 -2.51 -7.45 -11.20
CA GLN A 46 -2.17 -6.07 -10.86
C GLN A 46 -1.21 -6.00 -9.65
N MET A 47 -1.45 -6.80 -8.61
CA MET A 47 -0.57 -6.87 -7.44
C MET A 47 0.83 -7.35 -7.80
N VAL A 48 0.94 -8.45 -8.56
CA VAL A 48 2.24 -9.00 -8.97
C VAL A 48 2.98 -8.01 -9.86
N ASN A 49 2.30 -7.32 -10.78
CA ASN A 49 2.92 -6.29 -11.61
C ASN A 49 3.45 -5.12 -10.77
N GLY A 50 2.70 -4.69 -9.75
CA GLY A 50 3.15 -3.65 -8.81
C GLY A 50 4.39 -4.08 -8.03
N ILE A 51 4.44 -5.34 -7.58
CA ILE A 51 5.59 -5.91 -6.86
C ILE A 51 6.79 -6.08 -7.79
N ASP A 52 6.61 -6.54 -9.02
CA ASP A 52 7.66 -6.64 -10.03
C ASP A 52 8.27 -5.26 -10.34
N PHE A 53 7.42 -4.23 -10.46
CA PHE A 53 7.89 -2.85 -10.58
C PHE A 53 8.76 -2.43 -9.38
N LEU A 54 8.35 -2.72 -8.15
CA LEU A 54 9.17 -2.40 -6.97
C LEU A 54 10.49 -3.18 -6.96
N HIS A 55 10.46 -4.48 -7.27
CA HIS A 55 11.63 -5.35 -7.26
C HIS A 55 12.64 -5.00 -8.35
N SER A 56 12.18 -4.63 -9.55
CA SER A 56 13.06 -4.12 -10.62
C SER A 56 13.79 -2.83 -10.22
N ASN A 57 13.22 -2.06 -9.28
CA ASN A 57 13.81 -0.86 -8.68
C ASN A 57 14.54 -1.14 -7.35
N ARG A 58 14.75 -2.40 -6.98
CA ARG A 58 15.42 -2.85 -5.74
C ARG A 58 14.73 -2.37 -4.45
N ILE A 59 13.42 -2.12 -4.53
CA ILE A 59 12.58 -1.74 -3.39
C ILE A 59 11.84 -2.97 -2.89
N VAL A 60 11.91 -3.22 -1.58
CA VAL A 60 11.11 -4.25 -0.91
C VAL A 60 9.97 -3.57 -0.17
N HIS A 61 8.72 -3.94 -0.47
CA HIS A 61 7.53 -3.31 0.14
C HIS A 61 7.50 -3.48 1.68
N ARG A 62 7.98 -4.63 2.19
CA ARG A 62 8.10 -5.00 3.61
C ARG A 62 6.80 -5.14 4.42
N ASP A 63 5.70 -4.53 4.00
CA ASP A 63 4.39 -4.65 4.67
C ASP A 63 3.26 -4.90 3.66
N LEU A 64 3.37 -5.97 2.87
CA LEU A 64 2.33 -6.32 1.91
C LEU A 64 1.19 -7.05 2.63
N LYS A 65 0.08 -6.34 2.85
CA LYS A 65 -1.14 -6.88 3.46
C LYS A 65 -2.36 -6.23 2.78
N PRO A 66 -3.57 -6.82 2.91
CA PRO A 66 -4.80 -6.25 2.33
C PRO A 66 -5.25 -4.91 2.94
N GLN A 67 -4.56 -4.44 3.99
CA GLN A 67 -4.90 -3.28 4.83
C GLN A 67 -4.01 -2.09 4.46
#